data_AF-A0A939TBU7-F1
#
_entry.id   AF-A0A939TBU7-F1
#
_cell.length_a   1.000
_cell.length_b   1.000
_cell.length_c   1.000
_cell.angle_alpha   90.00
_cell.angle_beta   90.00
_cell.angle_gamma   90.00
#
_symmetry.space_group_name_H-M   'P 1'
#
loop_
_entity.id
_entity.type
_entity.pdbx_description
1 polymer ?
#
loop_
_entity_poly.entity_id
_entity_poly.type
_entity_poly.pdbx_seq_one_letter_code
_entity_poly.pdbx_strand_id
1 'polypeptide(L)' 'MGELSRTIRERLDSAYESLRHAHADGDTYLADIRQEEIKELRRIAANHDIGVEPPRCD' A
#
# COMPACT_ATOMS: atom_id res chain seq x y z
N MET A 1 -5.21 20.40 -4.76
CA MET A 1 -4.40 19.57 -3.84
C MET A 1 -5.15 18.28 -3.50
N GLY A 2 -5.46 17.41 -4.48
CA GLY A 2 -6.28 16.21 -4.23
C GLY A 2 -5.96 15.01 -5.13
N GLU A 3 -5.28 15.23 -6.25
CA GLU A 3 -4.89 14.15 -7.17
C GLU A 3 -3.82 13.25 -6.56
N LEU A 4 -2.77 13.82 -5.94
CA LEU A 4 -1.72 13.01 -5.30
C LEU A 4 -2.26 12.11 -4.17
N SER A 5 -3.13 12.63 -3.31
CA SER A 5 -3.71 11.86 -2.20
C SER A 5 -4.70 10.80 -2.67
N ARG A 6 -5.35 11.02 -3.82
CA ARG A 6 -6.18 10.00 -4.47
C ARG A 6 -5.32 8.90 -5.07
N THR A 7 -4.30 9.26 -5.84
CA THR A 7 -3.37 8.31 -6.47
C THR A 7 -2.65 7.45 -5.44
N ILE A 8 -2.20 8.03 -4.32
CA ILE A 8 -1.53 7.26 -3.25
C ILE A 8 -2.49 6.27 -2.59
N ARG A 9 -3.75 6.66 -2.35
CA ARG A 9 -4.77 5.74 -1.83
C ARG A 9 -5.07 4.60 -2.79
N GLU A 10 -5.33 4.91 -4.05
CA GLU A 10 -5.60 3.91 -5.09
C GLU A 10 -4.44 2.92 -5.24
N ARG A 11 -3.18 3.39 -5.19
CA ARG A 11 -2.00 2.52 -5.20
C ARG A 11 -1.87 1.69 -3.93
N LEU A 12 -2.11 2.27 -2.75
CA LEU A 12 -2.07 1.52 -1.49
C LEU A 12 -3.10 0.40 -1.48
N ASP A 13 -4.33 0.68 -1.87
CA ASP A 13 -5.41 -0.33 -1.93
C ASP A 13 -5.03 -1.48 -2.87
N SER A 14 -4.55 -1.16 -4.07
CA SER A 14 -4.07 -2.16 -5.03
C SER A 14 -2.87 -2.97 -4.53
N ALA A 15 -1.94 -2.33 -3.82
CA ALA A 15 -0.79 -3.01 -3.23
C ALA A 15 -1.20 -3.94 -2.08
N TYR A 16 -2.17 -3.55 -1.24
CA TYR A 16 -2.70 -4.44 -0.18
C TYR A 16 -3.47 -5.63 -0.75
N GLU A 17 -4.28 -5.41 -1.79
CA GLU A 17 -4.98 -6.49 -2.48
C GLU A 17 -3.98 -7.47 -3.09
N SER A 18 -2.98 -6.94 -3.81
CA SER A 18 -1.90 -7.76 -4.37
C SER A 18 -1.11 -8.51 -3.29
N LEU A 19 -0.86 -7.89 -2.14
CA LEU A 19 -0.19 -8.54 -1.00
C LEU A 19 -1.01 -9.69 -0.44
N ARG A 20 -2.34 -9.51 -0.31
CA ARG A 20 -3.25 -10.59 0.12
C ARG A 20 -3.25 -11.75 -0.86
N HIS A 21 -3.27 -11.46 -2.16
CA HIS A 21 -3.17 -12.49 -3.19
C HIS A 21 -1.82 -13.21 -3.15
N ALA A 22 -0.71 -12.48 -3.06
CA ALA A 22 0.62 -13.07 -2.94
C ALA A 22 0.73 -14.00 -1.72
N HIS A 23 0.15 -13.61 -0.58
CA HIS A 23 0.09 -14.49 0.59
C HIS A 23 -0.80 -15.72 0.39
N ALA A 24 -1.95 -15.58 -0.27
CA ALA A 24 -2.85 -16.69 -0.57
C ALA A 24 -2.22 -17.69 -1.55
N ASP A 25 -1.48 -17.19 -2.53
CA ASP A 25 -0.81 -17.99 -3.56
C ASP A 25 0.53 -18.57 -3.08
N GLY A 26 0.99 -18.16 -1.89
CA GLY A 26 2.30 -18.56 -1.33
C GLY A 26 3.49 -17.91 -2.03
N ASP A 27 3.28 -16.86 -2.81
CA ASP A 27 4.32 -16.09 -3.48
C ASP A 27 4.99 -15.12 -2.50
N THR A 28 5.98 -15.63 -1.78
CA THR A 28 6.75 -14.85 -0.81
C THR A 28 7.57 -13.73 -1.44
N TYR A 29 7.97 -13.88 -2.70
CA TYR A 29 8.74 -12.86 -3.41
C TYR A 29 7.86 -11.65 -3.77
N LEU A 30 6.68 -11.92 -4.34
CA LEU A 30 5.71 -10.87 -4.62
C LEU A 30 5.22 -10.21 -3.32
N ALA A 31 5.01 -10.99 -2.25
CA ALA A 31 4.62 -10.44 -0.96
C ALA A 31 5.66 -9.44 -0.41
N ASP A 32 6.96 -9.77 -0.48
CA ASP A 32 8.04 -8.88 -0.03
C ASP A 32 8.07 -7.57 -0.84
N ILE A 33 7.97 -7.68 -2.17
CA ILE A 33 7.89 -6.50 -3.07
C ILE A 33 6.71 -5.61 -2.71
N ARG A 34 5.52 -6.18 -2.49
CA ARG A 34 4.32 -5.40 -2.15
C ARG A 34 4.43 -4.76 -0.78
N GLN A 35 5.07 -5.43 0.19
CA GLN A 35 5.33 -4.83 1.50
C GLN A 35 6.26 -3.62 1.40
N GLU A 36 7.33 -3.70 0.61
CA GLU A 36 8.23 -2.56 0.38
C GLU A 36 7.54 -1.40 -0.36
N GLU A 37 6.71 -1.70 -1.36
CA GLU A 37 5.91 -0.69 -2.05
C GLU A 37 4.94 0.03 -1.10
N ILE A 38 4.24 -0.72 -0.23
CA ILE A 38 3.35 -0.15 0.78
C ILE A 38 4.12 0.77 1.75
N LYS A 39 5.32 0.37 2.19
CA LYS A 39 6.16 1.19 3.08
C LYS A 39 6.55 2.50 2.41
N GLU A 40 6.96 2.45 1.14
CA GLU A 40 7.35 3.65 0.39
C GLU A 40 6.16 4.58 0.16
N LEU A 41 5.00 4.04 -0.25
CA LEU A 41 3.78 4.83 -0.46
C LEU A 41 3.32 5.52 0.84
N ARG A 42 3.43 4.83 1.98
CA ARG A 42 3.15 5.43 3.30
C ARG A 42 4.14 6.53 3.65
N ARG A 43 5.42 6.36 3.31
CA ARG A 43 6.45 7.39 3.52
C ARG A 43 6.19 8.63 2.68
N ILE A 44 5.82 8.46 1.42
CA ILE A 44 5.40 9.56 0.54
C ILE A 44 4.17 10.25 1.13
N ALA A 45 3.16 9.48 1.55
CA ALA A 45 1.97 10.05 2.17
C ALA A 45 2.32 10.91 3.41
N ALA A 46 3.16 10.39 4.31
CA ALA A 46 3.61 11.12 5.50
C ALA A 46 4.39 12.39 5.16
N ASN A 47 5.29 12.35 4.17
CA ASN A 47 6.04 13.53 3.71
C ASN A 47 5.13 14.63 3.13
N HIS A 48 3.95 14.26 2.63
CA HIS A 48 2.98 15.18 2.04
C HIS A 48 1.80 15.48 2.97
N ASP A 49 1.86 15.10 4.25
CA ASP A 49 0.80 15.25 5.25
C ASP A 49 -0.54 14.61 4.82
N ILE A 50 -0.46 13.50 4.08
CA ILE A 50 -1.62 12.74 3.59
C ILE A 50 -1.96 11.67 4.61
N GLY A 51 -3.11 11.82 5.27
CA GLY A 51 -3.64 10.82 6.21
C GLY A 51 -4.01 9.52 5.51
N VAL A 52 -3.11 8.53 5.55
CA VAL A 52 -3.35 7.16 5.10
C VAL A 52 -3.49 6.26 6.34
N GLU A 53 -4.71 5.80 6.60
CA GLU A 53 -4.93 4.81 7.68
C GLU A 53 -4.31 3.46 7.27
N PRO A 54 -3.67 2.73 8.20
CA PRO A 54 -3.31 1.33 7.94
C PRO A 54 -4.59 0.51 7.68
N PRO A 55 -4.53 -0.54 6.85
CA PRO A 55 -5.67 -1.42 6.67
C PRO A 55 -6.02 -1.98 8.04
N ARG A 56 -7.29 -1.83 8.41
CA ARG A 56 -7.82 -2.47 9.62
C ARG A 56 -7.66 -3.98 9.41
N CYS A 57 -6.76 -4.59 10.17
CA CYS A 57 -6.77 -6.04 10.34
C CYS A 57 -7.96 -6.33 11.26
N ASP A 58 -9.08 -6.71 10.67
CA ASP A 58 -10.16 -7.44 11.37
C ASP A 58 -9.75 -8.91 11.56
#